data_AF-A0A1G0WMP1-F1
#
_entry.id   AF-A0A1G0WMP1-F1
#
_cell.length_a   1.000
_cell.length_b   1.000
_cell.length_c   1.000
_cell.angle_alpha   90.00
_cell.angle_beta   90.00
_cell.angle_gamma   90.00
#
_symmetry.space_group_name_H-M   'P 1'
#
loop_
_entity.id
_entity.type
_entity.pdbx_description
1 polymer ?
#
loop_
_entity_poly.entity_id
_entity_poly.type
_entity_poly.pdbx_seq_one_letter_code
_entity_poly.pdbx_strand_id
1 'polypeptide(L)' 'MSYRDQQKYIEALKRYERNFDKKESEDFKMFLKRQKDEEEFDTVSMKRLKELYDKYNVPVDKSKYDSFFRKNDE' A
#
# COMPACT_ATOMS: atom_id res chain seq x y z
N MET A 1 12.82 -6.18 8.22
CA MET A 1 12.38 -5.65 6.92
C MET A 1 13.53 -4.87 6.34
N SER A 2 13.86 -5.09 5.07
CA SER A 2 15.01 -4.48 4.40
C SER A 2 14.59 -3.21 3.65
N TYR A 3 15.54 -2.35 3.28
CA TYR A 3 15.34 -1.22 2.37
C TYR A 3 14.60 -1.59 1.07
N ARG A 4 14.77 -2.83 0.59
CA ARG A 4 13.99 -3.36 -0.53
C ARG A 4 12.49 -3.45 -0.25
N ASP A 5 12.10 -3.83 0.96
CA ASP A 5 10.69 -3.88 1.36
C ASP A 5 10.11 -2.46 1.44
N GLN A 6 10.88 -1.50 1.93
CA GLN A 6 10.51 -0.08 1.96
C GLN A 6 10.18 0.44 0.56
N GLN A 7 11.09 0.24 -0.40
CA GLN A 7 10.87 0.62 -1.80
C GLN A 7 9.61 -0.04 -2.37
N LYS A 8 9.45 -1.35 -2.17
CA LYS A 8 8.29 -2.10 -2.64
C LYS A 8 6.97 -1.53 -2.11
N TYR A 9 6.89 -1.23 -0.81
CA TYR A 9 5.67 -0.67 -0.22
C TYR A 9 5.39 0.73 -0.74
N ILE A 10 6.40 1.59 -0.87
CA ILE A 10 6.25 2.94 -1.42
C ILE A 10 5.76 2.89 -2.86
N GLU A 11 6.35 2.05 -3.70
CA GLU A 11 5.95 1.92 -5.11
C GLU A 11 4.52 1.41 -5.27
N ALA A 12 4.10 0.46 -4.43
CA ALA A 12 2.71 0.01 -4.43
C ALA A 12 1.76 1.13 -3.99
N LEU A 13 2.12 1.85 -2.94
CA LEU A 13 1.31 2.94 -2.37
C LEU A 13 1.19 4.15 -3.31
N LYS A 14 2.18 4.42 -4.17
CA LYS A 14 2.08 5.49 -5.19
C LYS A 14 0.83 5.36 -6.05
N ARG A 15 0.35 4.13 -6.32
CA ARG A 15 -0.86 3.89 -7.12
C ARG A 15 -2.14 4.32 -6.40
N TYR A 16 -2.09 4.35 -5.07
CA TYR A 16 -3.22 4.68 -4.21
C TYR A 16 -3.14 6.11 -3.66
N GLU A 17 -2.12 6.90 -4.03
CA GLU A 17 -1.90 8.26 -3.54
C GLU A 17 -3.12 9.17 -3.68
N ARG A 18 -3.91 8.99 -4.75
CA ARG A 18 -5.15 9.75 -5.01
C ARG A 18 -6.30 9.39 -4.05
N ASN A 19 -6.23 8.23 -3.41
CA ASN A 19 -7.25 7.71 -2.51
C ASN A 19 -6.91 7.93 -1.04
N PHE A 20 -5.76 8.53 -0.75
CA PHE A 20 -5.32 8.77 0.63
C PHE A 20 -6.11 9.90 1.28
N ASP A 21 -6.38 9.73 2.57
CA ASP A 21 -6.84 10.83 3.39
C ASP A 21 -5.76 11.91 3.51
N LYS A 22 -6.12 13.14 3.88
CA LYS A 22 -5.19 14.27 3.98
C LYS A 22 -3.99 13.93 4.87
N LYS A 23 -4.23 13.30 6.02
CA LYS A 23 -3.17 12.87 6.95
C LYS A 23 -2.27 11.80 6.35
N GLU A 24 -2.86 10.83 5.66
CA GLU A 24 -2.12 9.73 5.02
C GLU A 24 -1.28 10.21 3.84
N SER A 25 -1.78 11.18 3.08
CA SER A 25 -1.05 11.86 2.01
C SER A 25 0.17 12.60 2.56
N GLU A 26 0.05 13.27 3.71
CA GLU A 26 1.17 13.95 4.37
C GLU A 26 2.22 12.95 4.90
N ASP A 27 1.81 11.88 5.59
CA ASP A 27 2.71 10.79 6.02
C ASP A 27 3.41 10.16 4.80
N PHE A 28 2.68 9.89 3.71
CA PHE A 28 3.24 9.29 2.50
C PHE A 28 4.25 10.21 1.80
N LYS A 29 4.01 11.51 1.74
CA LYS A 29 4.98 12.48 1.22
C LYS A 29 6.26 12.51 2.06
N MET A 30 6.16 12.38 3.39
CA MET A 30 7.34 12.26 4.23
C MET A 30 8.13 10.99 3.92
N PHE A 31 7.47 9.84 3.74
CA PHE A 31 8.13 8.61 3.34
C PHE A 31 8.81 8.74 1.96
N LEU A 32 8.15 9.34 0.98
CA LEU A 32 8.73 9.59 -0.34
C LEU A 32 10.00 10.45 -0.28
N LYS A 33 10.01 11.47 0.58
CA LYS A 33 11.18 12.33 0.76
C LYS A 33 12.35 11.55 1.34
N ARG A 34 12.15 10.87 2.47
CA ARG A 34 13.19 10.05 3.12
C ARG A 34 13.75 8.95 2.21
N GLN A 35 12.88 8.32 1.41
CA GLN A 35 13.29 7.33 0.40
C GLN A 35 14.18 7.93 -0.69
N LYS A 36 13.96 9.20 -1.06
CA LYS A 36 14.78 9.92 -2.04
C LYS A 36 16.13 10.32 -1.47
N ASP A 37 16.17 10.65 -0.18
CA ASP A 37 17.39 10.94 0.58
C ASP A 37 18.17 9.66 0.97
N GLU A 38 17.74 8.48 0.47
CA GLU A 38 18.32 7.16 0.76
C GLU A 38 18.38 6.81 2.25
N GLU A 39 17.55 7.46 3.07
CA GLU A 39 17.46 7.23 4.50
C GLU A 39 16.72 5.92 4.79
N GLU A 40 17.31 5.10 5.67
CA GLU A 40 16.66 3.93 6.22
C GLU A 40 15.55 4.35 7.20
N PHE A 41 14.38 3.73 7.07
CA PHE A 41 13.28 4.01 7.98
C PHE A 41 13.47 3.27 9.30
N ASP A 42 13.24 3.99 10.40
CA ASP A 42 13.12 3.36 11.72
C ASP A 42 11.97 2.34 11.76
N THR A 43 12.01 1.46 12.76
CA THR A 43 10.98 0.43 12.97
C THR A 43 9.56 1.00 13.04
N VAL A 44 9.39 2.20 13.61
CA VAL A 44 8.09 2.87 13.70
C VAL A 44 7.60 3.33 12.32
N SER A 45 8.49 3.94 11.54
CA SER A 45 8.19 4.42 10.18
C SER A 45 7.85 3.24 9.25
N MET A 46 8.62 2.15 9.35
CA MET A 46 8.34 0.91 8.61
C MET A 46 7.01 0.28 9.00
N LYS A 47 6.65 0.28 10.29
CA LYS A 47 5.36 -0.24 10.74
C LYS A 47 4.20 0.55 10.13
N ARG A 48 4.27 1.89 10.17
CA ARG A 48 3.24 2.76 9.57
C ARG A 48 3.14 2.57 8.06
N LEU A 49 4.27 2.48 7.36
CA LEU A 49 4.30 2.23 5.92
C LEU A 49 3.62 0.89 5.57
N LYS A 50 3.86 -0.15 6.38
CA LYS A 50 3.21 -1.45 6.23
C LYS A 50 1.71 -1.38 6.51
N GLU A 51 1.28 -0.69 7.55
CA GLU A 51 -0.15 -0.50 7.87
C GLU A 51 -0.87 0.24 6.75
N LEU A 52 -0.25 1.29 6.20
CA LEU A 52 -0.77 2.00 5.05
C LEU A 52 -0.85 1.10 3.81
N TYR A 53 0.19 0.31 3.56
CA TYR A 53 0.20 -0.68 2.48
C TYR A 53 -0.92 -1.71 2.63
N ASP A 54 -1.08 -2.31 3.82
CA ASP A 54 -2.11 -3.31 4.08
C ASP A 54 -3.52 -2.75 3.89
N LYS A 55 -3.74 -1.49 4.29
CA LYS A 55 -5.02 -0.79 4.15
C LYS A 55 -5.45 -0.60 2.69
N TYR A 56 -4.51 -0.29 1.79
CA TYR A 56 -4.83 0.03 0.39
C TYR A 56 -4.54 -1.10 -0.59
N ASN A 57 -3.55 -1.94 -0.28
CA ASN A 57 -3.20 -3.14 -1.01
C ASN A 57 -3.89 -4.37 -0.38
N VAL A 58 -5.20 -4.26 -0.14
CA VAL A 58 -6.01 -5.42 0.24
C VAL A 58 -6.15 -6.29 -1.00
N PRO A 59 -5.72 -7.56 -0.98
CA PRO A 59 -6.01 -8.47 -2.08
C PRO A 59 -7.52 -8.54 -2.23
N VAL A 60 -8.03 -8.13 -3.39
CA VAL A 60 -9.45 -8.23 -3.69
C VAL A 60 -9.85 -9.68 -3.50
N ASP A 61 -10.77 -9.94 -2.57
CA ASP A 61 -11.30 -11.26 -2.32
C ASP A 61 -12.13 -11.68 -3.55
N LYS A 62 -11.46 -12.35 -4.49
CA LYS A 62 -12.04 -12.77 -5.78
C LYS A 62 -13.15 -13.80 -5.58
N SER A 63 -13.24 -14.43 -4.40
CA SER A 63 -14.27 -15.41 -4.08
C SER A 63 -15.67 -14.79 -4.13
N LYS A 64 -15.83 -13.49 -3.82
CA LYS A 64 -17.11 -12.77 -3.94
C LYS A 64 -17.57 -12.54 -5.38
N TYR A 65 -16.67 -12.66 -6.35
CA TYR A 65 -16.99 -12.45 -7.76
C TYR A 65 -17.27 -13.76 -8.51
N ASP A 66 -16.95 -14.92 -7.93
CA ASP A 66 -17.18 -16.24 -8.54
C ASP A 66 -18.68 -16.44 -8.89
N SER A 67 -19.57 -15.93 -8.02
CA SER A 67 -21.03 -15.96 -8.22
C SER A 67 -21.53 -15.13 -9.40
N PHE A 68 -20.76 -14.13 -9.87
CA PHE A 68 -21.15 -13.31 -11.03
C PHE A 68 -20.76 -13.96 -12.37
N PHE A 69 -19.84 -14.93 -12.36
CA PHE A 69 -19.35 -15.60 -13.57
C PHE A 69 -19.82 -17.05 -13.72
N ARG A 70 -20.42 -17.64 -12.68
CA ARG A 70 -21.18 -18.88 -12.84
C ARG A 70 -22.46 -18.56 -13.60
N LYS A 71 -22.41 -18.73 -14.92
CA LYS A 71 -23.60 -18.91 -15.75
C LYS A 71 -24.44 -20.00 -15.10
N ASN A 72 -25.70 -19.68 -14.82
CA ASN A 72 -26.72 -20.71 -14.71
C ASN A 72 -26.76 -21.36 -16.10
N ASP A 73 -26.07 -22.49 -16.24
CA ASP A 73 -26.33 -23.45 -17.31
C ASP A 73 -27.71 -24.06 -16.98
N GLU A 74 -28.77 -23.40 -17.47
CA GLU A 74 -30.06 -24.02 -17.77
C GLU A 74 -30.14 -24.34 -19.25
#